data_AF-A0A7Y5R0C3-F1
#
_entry.id   AF-A0A7Y5R0C3-F1
#
_cell.length_a   1.000
_cell.length_b   1.000
_cell.length_c   1.000
_cell.angle_alpha   90.00
_cell.angle_beta   90.00
_cell.angle_gamma   90.00
#
_symmetry.space_group_name_H-M   'P 1'
#
loop_
_entity.id
_entity.type
_entity.pdbx_description
1 polymer ?
#
loop_
_entity_poly.entity_id
_entity_poly.type
_entity_poly.pdbx_seq_one_letter_code
_entity_poly.pdbx_strand_id
1 'polypeptide(L)'
;MGESKPFVVVSDVHLGGVPREVERQFRAFLRYVAGSASGLLINGDLFDVWLATRHFVVRHHVRVLAAIADVVDAGVPVYFVGGNHDALELGGAALRDDLGVTLLDEPAHVRLGAWSALVIHGDGVPLRGSGYPTYRKRHPVLRSRAFRWAAQRVFHVDRIYDRVAAWSGTREFVERHRRGEGSGPKPAAAPLESWARDALAAEHDVDIVLAGH
;
A
#
# COMPACT_ATOMS: atom_id res chain seq x y z
N MET A 1 -15.99 -30.35 -8.01
CA MET A 1 -16.10 -29.00 -7.42
C MET A 1 -14.71 -28.40 -7.47
N GLY A 2 -14.51 -27.30 -8.20
CA GLY A 2 -13.20 -26.65 -8.28
C GLY A 2 -12.81 -26.09 -6.91
N GLU A 3 -11.54 -26.21 -6.55
CA GLU A 3 -10.98 -25.68 -5.31
C GLU A 3 -11.17 -24.15 -5.27
N SER A 4 -11.65 -23.60 -4.14
CA SER A 4 -11.87 -22.16 -4.04
C SER A 4 -10.51 -21.45 -4.01
N LYS A 5 -10.25 -20.58 -4.99
CA LYS A 5 -9.02 -19.79 -5.03
C LYS A 5 -8.93 -18.82 -3.83
N PRO A 6 -7.79 -18.72 -3.14
CA PRO A 6 -7.62 -17.81 -2.02
C PRO A 6 -7.70 -16.35 -2.45
N PHE A 7 -8.19 -15.49 -1.56
CA PHE A 7 -8.01 -14.05 -1.67
C PHE A 7 -6.69 -13.67 -1.01
N VAL A 8 -5.85 -12.91 -1.70
CA VAL A 8 -4.49 -12.59 -1.27
C VAL A 8 -4.42 -11.16 -0.75
N VAL A 9 -3.74 -10.96 0.38
CA VAL A 9 -3.47 -9.63 0.94
C VAL A 9 -1.96 -9.46 1.09
N VAL A 10 -1.43 -8.30 0.70
CA VAL A 10 -0.03 -7.89 0.86
C VAL A 10 0.05 -6.46 1.37
N SER A 11 1.12 -6.13 2.08
CA SER A 11 1.39 -4.80 2.64
C SER A 11 2.89 -4.64 2.89
N ASP A 12 3.36 -3.40 3.08
CA ASP A 12 4.71 -3.06 3.54
C ASP A 12 5.85 -3.74 2.76
N VAL A 13 5.74 -3.73 1.42
CA VAL A 13 6.76 -4.31 0.54
C VAL A 13 7.92 -3.33 0.31
N HIS A 14 7.63 -2.02 0.30
CA HIS A 14 8.62 -0.94 0.21
C HIS A 14 9.55 -1.03 -1.01
N LEU A 15 8.98 -1.32 -2.18
CA LEU A 15 9.72 -1.43 -3.45
C LEU A 15 10.45 -0.12 -3.77
N GLY A 16 11.77 -0.20 -3.94
CA GLY A 16 12.66 0.95 -4.18
C GLY A 16 13.60 1.24 -3.01
N GLY A 17 13.19 0.86 -1.79
CA GLY A 17 14.02 0.87 -0.59
C GLY A 17 14.55 -0.52 -0.21
N VAL A 18 13.89 -1.59 -0.67
CA VAL A 18 14.30 -2.98 -0.45
C VAL A 18 15.33 -3.49 -1.47
N PRO A 19 16.06 -4.59 -1.16
CA PRO A 19 17.00 -5.21 -2.09
C PRO A 19 16.30 -5.72 -3.37
N ARG A 20 16.99 -5.69 -4.51
CA ARG A 20 16.47 -6.18 -5.81
C ARG A 20 15.99 -7.65 -5.79
N GLU A 21 16.53 -8.44 -4.87
CA GLU A 21 16.09 -9.81 -4.63
C GLU A 21 14.62 -9.85 -4.21
N VAL A 22 14.22 -9.00 -3.25
CA VAL A 22 12.86 -8.92 -2.73
C VAL A 22 11.90 -8.50 -3.83
N GLU A 23 12.27 -7.51 -4.66
CA GLU A 23 11.48 -7.15 -5.84
C GLU A 23 11.30 -8.34 -6.80
N ARG A 24 12.36 -9.13 -7.05
CA ARG A 24 12.26 -10.32 -7.92
C ARG A 24 11.32 -11.37 -7.35
N GLN A 25 11.42 -11.64 -6.05
CA GLN A 25 10.56 -12.57 -5.33
C GLN A 25 9.11 -12.10 -5.36
N PHE A 26 8.87 -10.81 -5.08
CA PHE A 26 7.53 -10.23 -5.12
C PHE A 26 6.91 -10.29 -6.52
N ARG A 27 7.68 -10.02 -7.59
CA ARG A 27 7.20 -10.21 -8.97
C ARG A 27 6.89 -11.67 -9.29
N ALA A 28 7.65 -12.62 -8.75
CA ALA A 28 7.34 -14.05 -8.90
C ALA A 28 6.05 -14.42 -8.17
N PHE A 29 5.84 -13.86 -7.00
CA PHE A 29 4.59 -13.99 -6.25
C PHE A 29 3.39 -13.41 -7.01
N LEU A 30 3.50 -12.21 -7.61
CA LEU A 30 2.41 -11.65 -8.43
C LEU A 30 2.05 -12.55 -9.62
N ARG A 31 3.04 -13.15 -10.29
CA ARG A 31 2.76 -14.14 -11.35
C ARG A 31 2.00 -15.37 -10.84
N TYR A 32 2.28 -15.81 -9.62
CA TYR A 32 1.49 -16.88 -8.98
C TYR A 32 0.06 -16.41 -8.70
N VAL A 33 -0.12 -15.19 -8.19
CA VAL A 33 -1.43 -14.59 -7.90
C VAL A 33 -2.31 -14.56 -9.15
N ALA A 34 -1.76 -14.18 -10.31
CA ALA A 34 -2.50 -14.12 -11.59
C ALA A 34 -3.22 -15.44 -11.95
N GLY A 35 -2.60 -16.59 -11.65
CA GLY A 35 -3.20 -17.90 -11.94
C GLY A 35 -4.04 -18.48 -10.79
N SER A 36 -3.71 -18.12 -9.55
CA SER A 36 -4.09 -18.90 -8.37
C SER A 36 -4.96 -18.16 -7.36
N ALA A 37 -5.15 -16.84 -7.47
CA ALA A 37 -5.94 -16.06 -6.53
C ALA A 37 -7.35 -15.74 -7.07
N SER A 38 -8.29 -15.48 -6.17
CA SER A 38 -9.61 -14.90 -6.47
C SER A 38 -9.62 -13.37 -6.39
N GLY A 39 -8.60 -12.77 -5.78
CA GLY A 39 -8.40 -11.33 -5.67
C GLY A 39 -7.09 -11.00 -4.98
N LEU A 40 -6.63 -9.76 -5.16
CA LEU A 40 -5.44 -9.21 -4.53
C LEU A 40 -5.78 -7.88 -3.86
N LEU A 41 -5.52 -7.76 -2.57
CA LEU A 41 -5.55 -6.49 -1.83
C LEU A 41 -4.12 -6.07 -1.50
N ILE A 42 -3.72 -4.91 -1.99
CA ILE A 42 -2.49 -4.21 -1.61
C ILE A 42 -2.88 -3.19 -0.53
N ASN A 43 -2.49 -3.45 0.71
CA ASN A 43 -2.85 -2.66 1.88
C ASN A 43 -1.72 -1.71 2.31
N GLY A 44 -1.32 -0.83 1.40
CA GLY A 44 -0.35 0.23 1.64
C GLY A 44 1.10 -0.21 1.59
N ASP A 45 1.95 0.81 1.47
CA ASP A 45 3.41 0.77 1.41
C ASP A 45 3.96 -0.28 0.44
N LEU A 46 3.34 -0.37 -0.75
CA LEU A 46 3.85 -1.19 -1.84
C LEU A 46 5.17 -0.62 -2.35
N PHE A 47 5.23 0.69 -2.53
CA PHE A 47 6.41 1.41 -2.99
C PHE A 47 7.03 2.17 -1.82
N ASP A 48 8.35 2.20 -1.74
CA ASP A 48 9.07 3.05 -0.78
C ASP A 48 8.88 4.54 -1.10
N VAL A 49 8.75 4.85 -2.39
CA VAL A 49 8.36 6.17 -2.89
C VAL A 49 7.52 5.98 -4.15
N TRP A 50 6.27 6.41 -4.12
CA TRP A 50 5.45 6.50 -5.32
C TRP A 50 5.50 7.91 -5.92
N LEU A 51 5.80 7.96 -7.22
CA LEU A 51 5.71 9.19 -7.98
C LEU A 51 5.38 8.86 -9.43
N ALA A 52 4.25 9.36 -9.90
CA ALA A 52 3.91 9.35 -11.31
C ALA A 52 3.32 10.68 -11.75
N THR A 53 3.55 10.99 -13.02
CA THR A 53 2.94 12.10 -13.74
C THR A 53 2.06 11.53 -14.84
N ARG A 54 1.42 12.40 -15.62
CA ARG A 54 0.59 11.98 -16.76
C ARG A 54 1.32 11.06 -17.76
N HIS A 55 2.64 11.16 -17.90
CA HIS A 55 3.39 10.44 -18.93
C HIS A 55 4.60 9.66 -18.40
N PHE A 56 4.88 9.75 -17.10
CA PHE A 56 6.10 9.19 -16.52
C PHE A 56 5.80 8.53 -15.19
N VAL A 57 6.47 7.39 -14.96
CA VAL A 57 6.54 6.71 -13.68
C VAL A 57 8.01 6.45 -13.34
N VAL A 58 8.32 6.31 -12.06
CA VAL A 58 9.67 5.94 -11.62
C VAL A 58 10.13 4.66 -12.31
N ARG A 59 11.27 4.73 -13.00
CA ARG A 59 11.80 3.64 -13.85
C ARG A 59 11.96 2.29 -13.14
N HIS A 60 12.23 2.33 -11.84
CA HIS A 60 12.42 1.15 -11.01
C HIS A 60 11.11 0.35 -10.84
N HIS A 61 9.96 1.03 -10.85
CA HIS A 61 8.65 0.39 -10.64
C HIS A 61 8.09 -0.31 -11.88
N VAL A 62 8.63 -0.04 -13.08
CA VAL A 62 8.10 -0.53 -14.37
C VAL A 62 7.89 -2.05 -14.36
N ARG A 63 8.83 -2.82 -13.81
CA ARG A 63 8.75 -4.28 -13.81
C ARG A 63 7.67 -4.82 -12.87
N VAL A 64 7.43 -4.17 -11.74
CA VAL A 64 6.36 -4.59 -10.83
C VAL A 64 5.00 -4.13 -11.36
N LEU A 65 4.92 -2.94 -11.96
CA LEU A 65 3.71 -2.44 -12.60
C LEU A 65 3.26 -3.38 -13.73
N ALA A 66 4.20 -3.86 -14.55
CA ALA A 66 3.91 -4.89 -15.55
C ALA A 66 3.38 -6.19 -14.93
N ALA A 67 3.96 -6.65 -13.81
CA ALA A 67 3.49 -7.84 -13.12
C ALA A 67 2.10 -7.65 -12.48
N ILE A 68 1.74 -6.42 -12.08
CA ILE A 68 0.39 -6.08 -11.59
C ILE A 68 -0.59 -6.04 -12.76
N ALA A 69 -0.21 -5.48 -13.92
CA ALA A 69 -1.01 -5.56 -15.14
C ALA A 69 -1.31 -7.03 -15.50
N ASP A 70 -0.31 -7.91 -15.46
CA ASP A 70 -0.52 -9.34 -15.74
C ASP A 70 -1.58 -9.98 -14.81
N VAL A 71 -1.65 -9.55 -13.54
CA VAL A 71 -2.67 -10.02 -12.58
C VAL A 71 -4.06 -9.52 -12.98
N VAL A 72 -4.18 -8.24 -13.33
CA VAL A 72 -5.45 -7.64 -13.75
C VAL A 72 -5.92 -8.24 -15.08
N ASP A 73 -5.03 -8.41 -16.05
CA ASP A 73 -5.29 -9.00 -17.36
C ASP A 73 -5.69 -10.48 -17.28
N ALA A 74 -5.23 -11.19 -16.24
CA ALA A 74 -5.69 -12.53 -15.91
C ALA A 74 -7.11 -12.57 -15.31
N GLY A 75 -7.75 -11.42 -15.13
CA GLY A 75 -9.10 -11.27 -14.57
C GLY A 75 -9.15 -11.31 -13.04
N VAL A 76 -8.00 -11.21 -12.36
CA VAL A 76 -7.96 -11.15 -10.89
C VAL A 76 -8.17 -9.69 -10.45
N PRO A 77 -9.22 -9.39 -9.66
CA PRO A 77 -9.44 -8.04 -9.19
C PRO A 77 -8.32 -7.60 -8.23
N VAL A 78 -7.76 -6.43 -8.49
CA VAL A 78 -6.71 -5.82 -7.65
C VAL A 78 -7.26 -4.58 -6.97
N TYR A 79 -7.21 -4.57 -5.63
CA TYR A 79 -7.59 -3.46 -4.78
C TYR A 79 -6.36 -2.84 -4.13
N PHE A 80 -6.34 -1.53 -3.95
CA PHE A 80 -5.22 -0.83 -3.34
C PHE A 80 -5.72 0.24 -2.36
N VAL A 81 -5.42 0.06 -1.08
CA VAL A 81 -5.49 1.08 -0.03
C VAL A 81 -4.09 1.68 0.15
N GLY A 82 -3.94 3.00 0.04
CA GLY A 82 -2.62 3.65 0.08
C GLY A 82 -2.01 3.73 1.48
N GLY A 83 -0.69 3.55 1.58
CA GLY A 83 0.09 3.83 2.78
C GLY A 83 0.80 5.19 2.75
N ASN A 84 1.56 5.51 3.79
CA ASN A 84 2.26 6.79 3.88
C ASN A 84 3.39 6.96 2.85
N HIS A 85 3.90 5.87 2.27
CA HIS A 85 4.91 5.93 1.20
C HIS A 85 4.32 6.03 -0.22
N ASP A 86 3.08 5.57 -0.42
CA ASP A 86 2.48 5.44 -1.75
C ASP A 86 1.89 6.72 -2.32
N ALA A 87 1.83 7.81 -1.55
CA ALA A 87 1.38 9.15 -1.97
C ALA A 87 0.39 9.16 -3.15
N LEU A 88 -0.76 8.48 -3.03
CA LEU A 88 -1.59 8.12 -4.19
C LEU A 88 -2.15 9.33 -4.95
N GLU A 89 -2.24 10.51 -4.32
CA GLU A 89 -2.59 11.76 -5.00
C GLU A 89 -1.56 12.22 -6.03
N LEU A 90 -0.32 11.72 -5.94
CA LEU A 90 0.80 11.95 -6.85
C LEU A 90 0.96 10.82 -7.89
N GLY A 91 -0.16 10.39 -8.48
CA GLY A 91 -0.14 9.52 -9.66
C GLY A 91 -0.91 8.22 -9.55
N GLY A 92 -1.80 8.06 -8.56
CA GLY A 92 -2.69 6.90 -8.46
C GLY A 92 -3.61 6.72 -9.68
N ALA A 93 -3.83 7.78 -10.47
CA ALA A 93 -4.51 7.66 -11.77
C ALA A 93 -3.79 6.68 -12.70
N ALA A 94 -2.45 6.56 -12.66
CA ALA A 94 -1.75 5.57 -13.47
C ALA A 94 -2.07 4.13 -13.02
N LEU A 95 -2.20 3.90 -11.70
CA LEU A 95 -2.59 2.59 -11.18
C LEU A 95 -4.04 2.25 -11.59
N ARG A 96 -4.95 3.22 -11.49
CA ARG A 96 -6.37 3.01 -11.79
C ARG A 96 -6.67 2.94 -13.29
N ASP A 97 -6.23 3.95 -14.03
CA ASP A 97 -6.62 4.18 -15.41
C ASP A 97 -5.77 3.34 -16.38
N ASP A 98 -4.47 3.14 -16.09
CA ASP A 98 -3.57 2.40 -16.98
C ASP A 98 -3.46 0.92 -16.62
N LEU A 99 -3.56 0.55 -15.33
CA LEU A 99 -3.43 -0.85 -14.88
C LEU A 99 -4.75 -1.49 -14.45
N GLY A 100 -5.86 -0.74 -14.33
CA GLY A 100 -7.15 -1.30 -13.89
C GLY A 100 -7.23 -1.62 -12.39
N VAL A 101 -6.35 -1.05 -11.56
CA VAL A 101 -6.39 -1.24 -10.10
C VAL A 101 -7.52 -0.42 -9.48
N THR A 102 -8.30 -1.05 -8.59
CA THR A 102 -9.33 -0.35 -7.82
C THR A 102 -8.71 0.32 -6.59
N LEU A 103 -8.55 1.64 -6.65
CA LEU A 103 -8.10 2.41 -5.49
C LEU A 103 -9.25 2.58 -4.49
N LEU A 104 -8.99 2.26 -3.23
CA LEU A 104 -9.94 2.37 -2.13
C LEU A 104 -9.53 3.50 -1.19
N ASP A 105 -10.51 4.30 -0.76
CA ASP A 105 -10.32 5.29 0.30
C ASP A 105 -10.28 4.55 1.65
N GLU A 106 -9.30 4.89 2.49
CA GLU A 106 -9.16 4.32 3.83
C GLU A 106 -10.01 5.09 4.87
N PRO A 107 -10.67 4.43 5.84
CA PRO A 107 -10.89 2.98 5.96
C PRO A 107 -11.78 2.43 4.83
N ALA A 108 -11.48 1.22 4.37
CA ALA A 108 -12.21 0.57 3.29
C ALA A 108 -12.92 -0.70 3.75
N HIS A 109 -14.18 -0.88 3.36
CA HIS A 109 -14.89 -2.14 3.55
C HIS A 109 -14.74 -3.01 2.30
N VAL A 110 -14.18 -4.20 2.47
CA VAL A 110 -13.88 -5.13 1.36
C VAL A 110 -14.42 -6.52 1.68
N ARG A 111 -15.04 -7.16 0.70
CA ARG A 111 -15.44 -8.57 0.79
C ARG A 111 -14.27 -9.47 0.42
N LEU A 112 -13.77 -10.26 1.36
CA LEU A 112 -12.70 -11.23 1.17
C LEU A 112 -13.30 -12.64 1.20
N GLY A 113 -13.87 -13.05 0.06
CA GLY A 113 -14.64 -14.28 -0.03
C GLY A 113 -15.91 -14.20 0.85
N ALA A 114 -15.98 -15.03 1.89
CA ALA A 114 -17.08 -15.03 2.84
C ALA A 114 -16.96 -13.96 3.94
N TRP A 115 -15.78 -13.36 4.11
CA TRP A 115 -15.49 -12.42 5.18
C TRP A 115 -15.77 -10.99 4.75
N SER A 116 -16.41 -10.21 5.62
CA SER A 116 -16.49 -8.76 5.55
C SER A 116 -15.28 -8.16 6.28
N ALA A 117 -14.43 -7.43 5.57
CA ALA A 117 -13.19 -6.90 6.10
C ALA A 117 -13.20 -5.38 6.17
N LEU A 118 -12.78 -4.82 7.32
CA LEU A 118 -12.40 -3.42 7.45
C LEU A 118 -10.89 -3.30 7.23
N VAL A 119 -10.49 -2.52 6.23
CA VAL A 119 -9.11 -2.41 5.79
C VAL A 119 -8.58 -1.02 6.10
N ILE A 120 -7.47 -0.98 6.83
CA ILE A 120 -6.65 0.20 7.09
C ILE A 120 -5.17 -0.12 6.83
N HIS A 121 -4.37 0.86 6.43
CA HIS A 121 -2.93 0.70 6.43
C HIS A 121 -2.38 0.73 7.86
N GLY A 122 -2.78 1.72 8.68
CA GLY A 122 -2.51 1.71 10.13
C GLY A 122 -1.49 2.75 10.63
N ASP A 123 -0.73 3.39 9.74
CA ASP A 123 0.15 4.54 10.02
C ASP A 123 -0.57 5.72 10.73
N GLY A 124 -1.88 5.83 10.51
CA GLY A 124 -2.73 6.89 11.05
C GLY A 124 -3.49 6.58 12.34
N VAL A 125 -3.33 5.40 12.96
CA VAL A 125 -4.07 5.09 14.19
C VAL A 125 -3.58 6.00 15.32
N PRO A 126 -4.48 6.79 15.94
CA PRO A 126 -4.07 7.63 17.06
C PRO A 126 -3.63 6.76 18.24
N LEU A 127 -2.51 7.12 18.87
CA LEU A 127 -2.01 6.43 20.07
C LEU A 127 -3.01 6.47 21.24
N ARG A 128 -3.96 7.41 21.23
CA ARG A 128 -5.04 7.59 22.21
C ARG A 128 -6.27 8.20 21.54
N GLY A 129 -7.46 7.63 21.76
CA GLY A 129 -8.75 8.17 21.30
C GLY A 129 -9.52 7.22 20.38
N SER A 130 -10.81 7.48 20.20
CA SER A 130 -11.68 6.73 19.29
C SER A 130 -11.70 7.37 17.89
N GLY A 131 -11.69 6.53 16.85
CA GLY A 131 -11.83 6.94 15.45
C GLY A 131 -10.55 6.84 14.63
N TYR A 132 -10.72 6.87 13.30
CA TYR A 132 -9.62 6.76 12.34
C TYR A 132 -9.71 7.86 11.28
N PRO A 133 -8.70 8.75 11.16
CA PRO A 133 -8.70 9.75 10.11
C PRO A 133 -8.45 9.05 8.77
N THR A 134 -9.35 9.26 7.81
CA THR A 134 -9.18 8.78 6.44
C THR A 134 -7.82 9.17 5.87
N TYR A 135 -7.22 8.36 4.99
CA TYR A 135 -5.95 8.68 4.30
C TYR A 135 -5.86 10.15 3.85
N ARG A 136 -6.93 10.64 3.22
CA ARG A 136 -7.08 12.01 2.70
C ARG A 136 -6.96 13.11 3.75
N LYS A 137 -7.36 12.84 5.00
CA LYS A 137 -7.25 13.78 6.13
C LYS A 137 -5.84 13.79 6.72
N ARG A 138 -5.06 12.71 6.55
CA ARG A 138 -3.68 12.60 7.02
C ARG A 138 -2.69 13.31 6.10
N HIS A 139 -2.98 13.32 4.79
CA HIS A 139 -2.11 13.94 3.78
C HIS A 139 -2.73 15.18 3.09
N PRO A 140 -3.17 16.22 3.82
CA PRO A 140 -3.87 17.37 3.23
C PRO A 140 -3.02 18.15 2.23
N VAL A 141 -1.69 18.16 2.42
CA VAL A 141 -0.74 18.82 1.51
C VAL A 141 -0.71 18.13 0.15
N LEU A 142 -0.73 16.80 0.11
CA LEU A 142 -0.74 16.03 -1.15
C LEU A 142 -2.01 16.29 -1.97
N ARG A 143 -3.09 16.76 -1.35
CA ARG A 143 -4.35 17.09 -2.03
C ARG A 143 -4.32 18.45 -2.71
N SER A 144 -3.50 19.39 -2.21
CA SER A 144 -3.42 20.74 -2.74
C SER A 144 -3.07 20.72 -4.22
N ARG A 145 -3.95 21.28 -5.05
CA ARG A 145 -3.72 21.38 -6.51
C ARG A 145 -2.44 22.16 -6.81
N ALA A 146 -2.18 23.22 -6.04
CA ALA A 146 -0.96 24.02 -6.16
C ALA A 146 0.28 23.19 -5.81
N PHE A 147 0.24 22.44 -4.70
CA PHE A 147 1.35 21.56 -4.31
C PHE A 147 1.60 20.48 -5.38
N ARG A 148 0.57 19.76 -5.81
CA ARG A 148 0.71 18.73 -6.85
C ARG A 148 1.21 19.30 -8.17
N TRP A 149 0.70 20.45 -8.57
CA TRP A 149 1.16 21.15 -9.76
C TRP A 149 2.65 21.53 -9.63
N ALA A 150 3.06 22.10 -8.51
CA ALA A 150 4.44 22.49 -8.26
C ALA A 150 5.37 21.27 -8.19
N ALA A 151 4.97 20.22 -7.48
CA ALA A 151 5.70 18.96 -7.37
C ALA A 151 5.92 18.31 -8.74
N GLN A 152 4.93 18.38 -9.64
CA GLN A 152 5.02 17.73 -10.96
C GLN A 152 5.63 18.61 -12.07
N ARG A 153 5.64 19.93 -11.93
CA ARG A 153 6.05 20.85 -13.02
C ARG A 153 7.19 21.81 -12.68
N VAL A 154 7.41 22.10 -11.41
CA VAL A 154 8.44 23.08 -10.98
C VAL A 154 9.65 22.35 -10.46
N PHE A 155 9.44 21.32 -9.65
CA PHE A 155 10.54 20.53 -9.11
C PHE A 155 10.90 19.38 -10.04
N HIS A 156 12.20 19.18 -10.24
CA HIS A 156 12.68 18.03 -10.98
C HIS A 156 12.33 16.75 -10.20
N VAL A 157 11.60 15.84 -10.84
CA VAL A 157 11.08 14.61 -10.23
C VAL A 157 12.17 13.78 -9.55
N ASP A 158 13.37 13.70 -10.13
CA ASP A 158 14.50 12.99 -9.48
C ASP A 158 14.91 13.62 -8.15
N ARG A 159 14.91 14.95 -8.03
CA ARG A 159 15.28 15.62 -6.77
C ARG A 159 14.23 15.44 -5.68
N ILE A 160 12.95 15.37 -6.07
CA ILE A 160 11.88 15.02 -5.14
C ILE A 160 12.08 13.59 -4.68
N TYR A 161 12.25 12.66 -5.62
CA TYR A 161 12.43 11.24 -5.35
C TYR A 161 13.61 11.02 -4.39
N ASP A 162 14.79 11.57 -4.70
CA ASP A 162 15.99 11.40 -3.88
C ASP A 162 15.81 11.93 -2.45
N ARG A 163 15.11 13.06 -2.29
CA ARG A 163 14.83 13.63 -0.96
C ARG A 163 13.84 12.79 -0.17
N VAL A 164 12.76 12.33 -0.80
CA VAL A 164 11.77 11.49 -0.12
C VAL A 164 12.37 10.13 0.24
N ALA A 165 13.11 9.49 -0.69
CA ALA A 165 13.79 8.23 -0.43
C ALA A 165 14.86 8.33 0.66
N ALA A 166 15.53 9.48 0.81
CA ALA A 166 16.44 9.72 1.93
C ALA A 166 15.72 9.86 3.28
N TRP A 167 14.47 10.35 3.29
CA TRP A 167 13.67 10.57 4.50
C TRP A 167 12.75 9.40 4.85
N SER A 168 12.58 8.44 3.94
CA SER A 168 11.64 7.32 4.12
C SER A 168 12.07 6.36 5.23
N GLY A 169 13.37 6.31 5.56
CA GLY A 169 13.92 5.45 6.63
C GLY A 169 13.98 3.96 6.27
N THR A 170 13.41 3.54 5.14
CA THR A 170 13.35 2.13 4.71
C THR A 170 14.72 1.48 4.59
N ARG A 171 15.71 2.19 4.02
CA ARG A 171 17.07 1.64 3.88
C ARG A 171 17.72 1.35 5.23
N GLU A 172 17.59 2.28 6.17
CA GLU A 172 18.09 2.11 7.53
C GLU A 172 17.36 0.95 8.23
N PHE A 173 16.03 0.88 8.09
CA PHE A 173 15.23 -0.22 8.63
C PHE A 173 15.68 -1.60 8.11
N VAL A 174 15.89 -1.72 6.79
CA VAL A 174 16.38 -2.96 6.15
C VAL A 174 17.78 -3.32 6.64
N GLU A 175 18.67 -2.33 6.78
CA GLU A 175 20.02 -2.56 7.30
C GLU A 175 20.04 -3.00 8.76
N ARG A 176 19.17 -2.43 9.60
CA ARG A 176 18.99 -2.85 10.99
C ARG A 176 18.50 -4.29 11.07
N HIS A 177 17.48 -4.65 10.28
CA HIS A 177 16.97 -6.03 10.22
C HIS A 177 18.05 -7.03 9.77
N ARG A 178 18.87 -6.66 8.78
CA ARG A 178 20.01 -7.50 8.35
C ARG A 178 21.06 -7.70 9.43
N ARG A 179 21.23 -6.73 10.33
CA ARG A 179 22.08 -6.83 11.52
C ARG A 179 21.44 -7.61 12.67
N GLY A 180 20.21 -8.10 12.49
CA GLY A 180 19.44 -8.76 13.55
C GLY A 180 18.86 -7.80 14.59
N GLU A 181 18.88 -6.50 14.31
CA GLU A 181 18.32 -5.47 15.19
C GLU A 181 16.84 -5.25 14.84
N GLY A 182 15.95 -5.29 15.85
CA GLY A 182 14.54 -4.93 15.68
C GLY A 182 13.54 -6.09 15.64
N SER A 183 13.92 -7.30 16.02
CA SER A 183 13.03 -8.49 16.10
C SER A 183 12.07 -8.48 17.31
N GLY A 184 11.74 -7.31 17.86
CA GLY A 184 10.80 -7.13 18.97
C GLY A 184 9.43 -6.63 18.49
N PRO A 185 8.39 -6.72 19.32
CA PRO A 185 7.07 -6.18 18.98
C PRO A 185 7.16 -4.68 18.65
N LYS A 186 6.58 -4.27 17.52
CA LYS A 186 6.55 -2.86 17.11
C LYS A 186 5.81 -2.05 18.19
N PRO A 187 6.35 -0.93 18.69
CA PRO A 187 5.67 -0.10 19.69
C PRO A 187 4.26 0.37 19.27
N ALA A 188 4.03 0.49 17.96
CA ALA A 188 2.73 0.85 17.38
C ALA A 188 1.71 -0.31 17.33
N ALA A 189 2.12 -1.56 17.57
CA ALA A 189 1.25 -2.72 17.44
C ALA A 189 0.13 -2.73 18.49
N ALA A 190 0.42 -2.38 19.74
CA ALA A 190 -0.58 -2.42 20.82
C ALA A 190 -1.71 -1.38 20.66
N PRO A 191 -1.43 -0.10 20.31
CA PRO A 191 -2.49 0.86 19.96
C PRO A 191 -3.33 0.43 18.76
N LEU A 192 -2.68 -0.10 17.71
CA LEU A 192 -3.35 -0.60 16.50
C LEU A 192 -4.27 -1.78 16.81
N GLU A 193 -3.81 -2.72 17.63
CA GLU A 193 -4.61 -3.86 18.08
C GLU A 193 -5.80 -3.40 18.94
N SER A 194 -5.59 -2.44 19.85
CA SER A 194 -6.68 -1.88 20.66
C SER A 194 -7.74 -1.23 19.76
N TRP A 195 -7.31 -0.40 18.80
CA TRP A 195 -8.20 0.23 17.85
C TRP A 195 -8.98 -0.80 17.02
N ALA A 196 -8.31 -1.87 16.54
CA ALA A 196 -8.94 -2.92 15.76
C ALA A 196 -10.03 -3.66 16.57
N ARG A 197 -9.77 -3.91 17.86
CA ARG A 197 -10.77 -4.50 18.77
C ARG A 197 -11.97 -3.59 18.97
N ASP A 198 -11.73 -2.28 19.14
CA ASP A 198 -12.80 -1.30 19.28
C ASP A 198 -13.64 -1.19 17.99
N ALA A 199 -12.99 -1.24 16.82
CA ALA A 199 -13.67 -1.23 15.52
C ALA A 199 -14.56 -2.48 15.33
N LEU A 200 -14.03 -3.68 15.63
CA LEU A 200 -14.82 -4.92 15.59
C LEU A 200 -16.01 -4.91 16.57
N ALA A 201 -15.85 -4.27 17.73
CA ALA A 201 -16.92 -4.14 18.71
C ALA A 201 -18.01 -3.15 18.25
N ALA A 202 -17.63 -2.11 17.50
CA ALA A 202 -18.54 -1.07 17.01
C ALA A 202 -19.28 -1.45 15.72
N GLU A 203 -18.66 -2.23 14.84
CA GLU A 203 -19.17 -2.58 13.52
C GLU A 203 -19.49 -4.08 13.44
N HIS A 204 -20.71 -4.46 13.83
CA HIS A 204 -21.15 -5.86 13.91
C HIS A 204 -21.21 -6.61 12.56
N ASP A 205 -21.09 -5.90 11.44
CA ASP A 205 -21.04 -6.45 10.08
C ASP A 205 -19.61 -6.63 9.54
N VAL A 206 -18.59 -6.38 10.37
CA VAL A 206 -17.18 -6.63 10.07
C VAL A 206 -16.73 -7.91 10.77
N ASP A 207 -16.25 -8.88 10.01
CA ASP A 207 -15.74 -10.14 10.52
C ASP A 207 -14.24 -10.07 10.84
N ILE A 208 -13.49 -9.21 10.13
CA ILE A 208 -12.04 -9.08 10.27
C ILE A 208 -11.57 -7.64 10.03
N VAL A 209 -10.58 -7.21 10.81
CA VAL A 209 -9.83 -5.97 10.56
C VAL A 209 -8.46 -6.31 10.00
N LEU A 210 -8.10 -5.71 8.88
CA LEU A 210 -6.78 -5.82 8.28
C LEU A 210 -6.03 -4.51 8.44
N ALA A 211 -4.93 -4.55 9.19
CA ALA A 211 -3.96 -3.48 9.29
C ALA A 211 -2.65 -3.89 8.63
N GLY A 212 -2.06 -3.01 7.81
CA GLY A 212 -0.84 -3.26 7.05
C GLY A 212 0.45 -3.05 7.84
N HIS A 213 0.49 -1.95 8.60
CA HIS A 213 1.66 -1.41 9.31
C HIS A 213 2.05 -2.15 10.59
#